data_AF-G9YHP3-F1
#
_entry.id   AF-G9YHP3-F1
#
_cell.length_a   1.000
_cell.length_b   1.000
_cell.length_c   1.000
_cell.angle_alpha   90.00
_cell.angle_beta   90.00
_cell.angle_gamma   90.00
#
_symmetry.space_group_name_H-M   'P 1'
#
loop_
_entity.id
_entity.type
_entity.pdbx_description
1 polymer ?
#
loop_
_entity_poly.entity_id
_entity_poly.type
_entity_poly.pdbx_seq_one_letter_code
_entity_poly.pdbx_strand_id
1 'polypeptide(L)'
;MMLTKGTNFLNRECTWVNFNERVLHEADDDKNPLLEKLNFLAISASNLDEFFMIRMAGVKHLIESGIKHIDMAGMSPTEQFDAIEEMVHRQVSEQYEFFEKIKDGLKEKGIVLASVDELNDGERTWLDDYVEREVYPVVTPLAVDASHPVPFLTSLSLNLAVLLRRKNDGTGVKAAVFPVPTGVSKRIIALPPEGRTHKFVLLEDVLSAYAGIFFRGCEILETVAFRITRDADLEINNEAEDLLTEIKKSLKKRRKGAAVRLEVSSHASRTIKHFLKSVLRLHEGDVYSIPGPLDLKAFFALTGLAGFEELHYPAAVPQPVKDLLPFSGQSIWDSIRTQNIMMHHPYETFAAVDAFICMAAKDPQVLAIKQTLYRVSAKSAIIAALADAARNGKQVTVLMEVKARFDEENNINMARRLEEAGCHVIYGIVGLKTHSKITLVVRREKDGIRRYLHLATGNYNGKTARIYTDCQFSRAILSWVWTRPLSSMSFPVTPTRRSGINWASLPLICVNGFMKRSTGKSSGLEKERRALLWPK
;
A
#
# COMPACT_ATOMS: atom_id res chain seq x y z
N MET A 1 8.53 -5.69 24.99
CA MET A 1 9.57 -4.71 24.59
C MET A 1 10.92 -5.19 25.11
N MET A 2 11.81 -5.68 24.25
CA MET A 2 13.20 -5.91 24.65
C MET A 2 14.00 -4.64 24.42
N LEU A 3 14.34 -3.93 25.50
CA LEU A 3 15.46 -3.00 25.49
C LEU A 3 16.73 -3.87 25.44
N THR A 4 17.49 -3.76 24.37
CA THR A 4 18.82 -4.36 24.29
C THR A 4 19.74 -3.70 25.31
N LYS A 5 20.39 -4.52 26.15
CA LYS A 5 21.31 -4.04 27.19
C LYS A 5 22.36 -3.11 26.57
N GLY A 6 22.32 -1.83 26.94
CA GLY A 6 23.37 -0.85 26.63
C GLY A 6 23.02 0.20 25.58
N THR A 7 21.87 0.13 24.91
CA THR A 7 21.41 1.21 24.01
C THR A 7 20.06 1.78 24.48
N ASN A 8 19.89 3.10 24.39
CA ASN A 8 18.64 3.80 24.72
C ASN A 8 17.64 3.82 23.54
N PHE A 9 17.78 2.90 22.58
CA PHE A 9 17.00 2.87 21.34
C PHE A 9 16.27 1.54 21.17
N LEU A 10 15.12 1.59 20.50
CA LEU A 10 14.36 0.40 20.10
C LEU A 10 14.73 0.00 18.67
N ASN A 11 14.77 -1.29 18.38
CA ASN A 11 14.94 -1.75 17.02
C ASN A 11 13.74 -1.30 16.15
N ARG A 12 14.06 -0.75 14.98
CA ARG A 12 13.08 -0.14 14.07
C ARG A 12 12.10 -1.15 13.49
N GLU A 13 12.56 -2.35 13.19
CA GLU A 13 11.76 -3.40 12.54
C GLU A 13 10.82 -4.06 13.56
N CYS A 14 11.32 -4.42 14.74
CA CYS A 14 10.47 -4.89 15.85
C CYS A 14 9.44 -3.82 16.26
N THR A 15 9.82 -2.53 16.27
CA THR A 15 8.87 -1.42 16.52
C THR A 15 7.77 -1.36 15.46
N TRP A 16 8.08 -1.68 14.20
CA TRP A 16 7.07 -1.75 13.15
C TRP A 16 6.13 -2.94 13.35
N VAL A 17 6.64 -4.12 13.75
CA VAL A 17 5.79 -5.28 14.05
C VAL A 17 4.83 -4.97 15.21
N ASN A 18 5.29 -4.31 16.27
CA ASN A 18 4.43 -3.82 17.36
C ASN A 18 3.39 -2.78 16.89
N PHE A 19 3.72 -1.96 15.87
CA PHE A 19 2.72 -1.09 15.26
C PHE A 19 1.61 -1.92 14.59
N ASN A 20 1.98 -2.94 13.83
CA ASN A 20 1.00 -3.80 13.17
C ASN A 20 0.19 -4.64 14.18
N GLU A 21 0.79 -5.00 15.32
CA GLU A 21 0.10 -5.68 16.43
C GLU A 21 -1.04 -4.82 16.99
N ARG A 22 -0.83 -3.52 17.14
CA ARG A 22 -1.91 -2.59 17.50
C ARG A 22 -3.01 -2.53 16.44
N VAL A 23 -2.67 -2.62 15.16
CA VAL A 23 -3.67 -2.69 14.07
C VAL A 23 -4.46 -3.99 14.14
N LEU A 24 -3.78 -5.11 14.45
CA LEU A 24 -4.43 -6.41 14.64
C LEU A 24 -5.40 -6.40 15.83
N HIS A 25 -5.03 -5.76 16.95
CA HIS A 25 -5.91 -5.69 18.13
C HIS A 25 -7.21 -4.93 17.89
N GLU A 26 -7.28 -4.03 16.90
CA GLU A 26 -8.56 -3.43 16.48
C GLU A 26 -9.54 -4.47 15.90
N ALA A 27 -9.05 -5.63 15.46
CA ALA A 27 -9.91 -6.76 15.05
C ALA A 27 -10.52 -7.54 16.23
N ASP A 28 -10.03 -7.34 17.46
CA ASP A 28 -10.55 -7.98 18.67
C ASP A 28 -11.30 -6.98 19.58
N ASP A 29 -11.18 -5.67 19.37
CA ASP A 29 -11.89 -4.66 20.18
C ASP A 29 -13.42 -4.74 20.00
N ASP A 30 -14.14 -5.09 21.07
CA ASP A 30 -15.60 -5.21 21.11
C ASP A 30 -16.38 -3.95 20.76
N LYS A 31 -15.74 -2.78 20.74
CA LYS A 31 -16.36 -1.53 20.26
C LYS A 31 -16.45 -1.46 18.74
N ASN A 32 -15.69 -2.29 18.04
CA ASN A 32 -15.63 -2.30 16.58
C ASN A 32 -16.70 -3.24 16.01
N PRO A 33 -17.53 -2.79 15.06
CA PRO A 33 -18.47 -3.64 14.34
C PRO A 33 -17.79 -4.80 13.58
N LEU A 34 -18.50 -5.90 13.33
CA LEU A 34 -17.91 -7.14 12.79
C LEU A 34 -17.21 -6.97 11.44
N LEU A 35 -17.78 -6.21 10.50
CA LEU A 35 -17.11 -5.99 9.21
C LEU A 35 -15.93 -5.02 9.33
N GLU A 36 -15.89 -4.17 10.36
CA GLU A 36 -14.72 -3.36 10.69
C GLU A 36 -13.60 -4.20 11.34
N LYS A 37 -13.95 -5.14 12.22
CA LYS A 37 -13.00 -6.13 12.75
C LYS A 37 -12.36 -6.94 11.62
N LEU A 38 -13.17 -7.42 10.67
CA LEU A 38 -12.68 -8.11 9.46
C LEU A 38 -11.78 -7.20 8.60
N ASN A 39 -12.12 -5.92 8.49
CA ASN A 39 -11.33 -4.92 7.78
C ASN A 39 -9.95 -4.73 8.43
N PHE A 40 -9.87 -4.58 9.76
CA PHE A 40 -8.59 -4.48 10.47
C PHE A 40 -7.73 -5.74 10.34
N LEU A 41 -8.36 -6.92 10.34
CA LEU A 41 -7.67 -8.17 10.07
C LEU A 41 -7.05 -8.18 8.66
N ALA A 42 -7.82 -7.80 7.64
CA ALA A 42 -7.34 -7.67 6.26
C ALA A 42 -6.22 -6.61 6.11
N ILE A 43 -6.32 -5.48 6.81
CA ILE A 43 -5.27 -4.44 6.87
C ILE A 43 -4.00 -5.01 7.49
N SER A 44 -4.10 -5.71 8.63
CA SER A 44 -2.95 -6.26 9.34
C SER A 44 -2.19 -7.29 8.48
N ALA A 45 -2.91 -8.11 7.70
CA ALA A 45 -2.33 -9.06 6.75
C ALA A 45 -1.68 -8.34 5.55
N SER A 46 -2.33 -7.32 5.01
CA SER A 46 -1.77 -6.49 3.93
C SER A 46 -0.50 -5.75 4.36
N ASN A 47 -0.45 -5.26 5.60
CA ASN A 47 0.74 -4.63 6.16
C ASN A 47 1.90 -5.63 6.27
N LEU A 48 1.64 -6.86 6.74
CA LEU A 48 2.65 -7.91 6.78
C LEU A 48 3.20 -8.23 5.39
N ASP A 49 2.36 -8.30 4.35
CA ASP A 49 2.84 -8.47 2.98
C ASP A 49 3.89 -7.41 2.61
N GLU A 50 3.63 -6.12 2.86
CA GLU A 50 4.58 -5.04 2.58
C GLU A 50 5.85 -5.16 3.44
N PHE A 51 5.70 -5.52 4.72
CA PHE A 51 6.83 -5.70 5.62
C PHE A 51 7.77 -6.80 5.14
N PHE A 52 7.23 -7.96 4.75
CA PHE A 52 8.04 -9.04 4.21
C PHE A 52 8.74 -8.65 2.91
N MET A 53 7.99 -8.06 1.98
CA MET A 53 8.50 -7.65 0.68
C MET A 53 9.64 -6.63 0.74
N ILE A 54 9.71 -5.80 1.78
CA ILE A 54 10.66 -4.68 1.84
C ILE A 54 11.61 -4.81 3.03
N ARG A 55 11.07 -4.88 4.25
CA ARG A 55 11.86 -4.79 5.48
C ARG A 55 12.52 -6.12 5.82
N MET A 56 11.76 -7.21 5.77
CA MET A 56 12.32 -8.54 6.02
C MET A 56 13.33 -8.95 4.93
N ALA A 57 13.02 -8.63 3.67
CA ALA A 57 13.96 -8.79 2.56
C ALA A 57 15.29 -8.04 2.82
N GLY A 58 15.22 -6.78 3.27
CA GLY A 58 16.40 -5.99 3.61
C GLY A 58 17.24 -6.59 4.75
N VAL A 59 16.60 -7.13 5.79
CA VAL A 59 17.31 -7.84 6.88
C VAL A 59 18.01 -9.09 6.36
N LYS A 60 17.34 -9.88 5.51
CA LYS A 60 17.93 -11.07 4.88
C LYS A 60 19.12 -10.73 4.00
N HIS A 61 19.04 -9.68 3.19
CA HIS A 61 20.18 -9.20 2.39
C HIS A 61 21.39 -8.83 3.26
N LEU A 62 21.17 -8.21 4.42
CA LEU A 62 22.26 -7.91 5.36
C LEU A 62 22.89 -9.19 5.91
N ILE A 63 22.10 -10.21 6.26
CA ILE A 63 22.61 -11.51 6.69
C ILE A 63 23.43 -12.19 5.58
N GLU A 64 22.90 -12.26 4.36
CA GLU A 64 23.54 -12.89 3.20
C GLU A 64 24.85 -12.19 2.80
N SER A 65 24.92 -10.86 2.97
CA SER A 65 26.13 -10.09 2.67
C SER A 65 27.33 -10.44 3.57
N GLY A 66 27.09 -11.06 4.73
CA GLY A 66 28.12 -11.36 5.73
C GLY A 66 28.75 -10.12 6.39
N ILE A 67 28.24 -8.92 6.10
CA ILE A 67 28.76 -7.67 6.66
C ILE A 67 28.38 -7.59 8.14
N LYS A 68 29.38 -7.35 9.01
CA LYS A 68 29.14 -7.04 10.43
C LYS A 68 28.46 -5.67 10.53
N HIS A 69 27.13 -5.68 10.49
CA HIS A 69 26.28 -4.52 10.75
C HIS A 69 25.68 -4.66 12.15
N ILE A 70 25.65 -3.57 12.91
CA ILE A 70 24.92 -3.48 14.18
C ILE A 70 24.06 -2.23 14.09
N ASP A 71 22.76 -2.36 14.36
CA ASP A 71 21.86 -1.22 14.29
C ASP A 71 22.00 -0.28 15.49
N MET A 72 21.25 0.82 15.50
CA MET A 72 21.27 1.78 16.61
C MET A 72 20.75 1.19 17.93
N ALA A 73 19.99 0.10 17.87
CA ALA A 73 19.54 -0.65 19.02
C ALA A 73 20.54 -1.74 19.43
N GLY A 74 21.74 -1.80 18.85
CA GLY A 74 22.76 -2.78 19.24
C GLY A 74 22.46 -4.21 18.78
N MET A 75 21.53 -4.43 17.85
CA MET A 75 21.20 -5.76 17.32
C MET A 75 21.91 -6.03 15.99
N SER A 76 22.50 -7.22 15.87
CA SER A 76 22.96 -7.77 14.59
C SER A 76 21.78 -8.16 13.67
N PRO A 77 21.98 -8.23 12.34
CA PRO A 77 20.94 -8.69 11.42
C PRO A 77 20.31 -10.03 11.78
N THR A 78 21.09 -10.99 12.29
CA THR A 78 20.58 -12.29 12.75
C THR A 78 19.70 -12.14 13.99
N GLU A 79 20.14 -11.40 15.00
CA GLU A 79 19.31 -11.14 16.19
C GLU A 79 18.02 -10.39 15.83
N GLN A 80 18.07 -9.47 14.85
CA GLN A 80 16.88 -8.79 14.35
C GLN A 80 15.93 -9.76 13.65
N PHE A 81 16.47 -10.61 12.77
CA PHE A 81 15.69 -11.63 12.08
C PHE A 81 14.98 -12.56 13.07
N ASP A 82 15.70 -13.12 14.03
CA ASP A 82 15.16 -14.05 15.02
C ASP A 82 14.03 -13.39 15.85
N ALA A 83 14.26 -12.14 16.30
CA ALA A 83 13.26 -11.40 17.06
C ALA A 83 12.00 -11.06 16.22
N ILE A 84 12.18 -10.65 14.96
CA ILE A 84 11.07 -10.36 14.06
C ILE A 84 10.29 -11.64 13.76
N GLU A 85 10.98 -12.74 13.50
CA GLU A 85 10.38 -14.03 13.16
C GLU A 85 9.45 -14.50 14.28
N GLU A 86 9.94 -14.52 15.53
CA GLU A 86 9.14 -14.89 16.72
C GLU A 86 7.89 -14.01 16.85
N MET A 87 8.06 -12.69 16.74
CA MET A 87 6.96 -11.74 16.87
C MET A 87 5.91 -11.92 15.78
N VAL A 88 6.33 -12.18 14.54
CA VAL A 88 5.42 -12.31 13.40
C VAL A 88 4.70 -13.66 13.41
N HIS A 89 5.35 -14.77 13.81
CA HIS A 89 4.64 -16.06 13.98
C HIS A 89 3.54 -15.95 15.02
N ARG A 90 3.81 -15.31 16.15
CA ARG A 90 2.78 -15.04 17.18
C ARG A 90 1.65 -14.19 16.62
N GLN A 91 1.97 -13.10 15.92
CA GLN A 91 0.98 -12.22 15.30
C GLN A 91 0.11 -12.95 14.27
N VAL A 92 0.69 -13.84 13.47
CA VAL A 92 -0.07 -14.66 12.50
C VAL A 92 -0.98 -15.64 13.23
N SER A 93 -0.54 -16.26 14.34
CA SER A 93 -1.42 -17.09 15.17
C SER A 93 -2.64 -16.31 15.66
N GLU A 94 -2.41 -15.12 16.25
CA GLU A 94 -3.46 -14.22 16.74
C GLU A 94 -4.42 -13.79 15.62
N GLN A 95 -3.93 -13.56 14.39
CA GLN A 95 -4.79 -13.28 13.22
C GLN A 95 -5.85 -14.35 12.99
N TYR A 96 -5.48 -15.63 13.06
CA TYR A 96 -6.42 -16.72 12.80
C TYR A 96 -7.33 -17.01 14.00
N GLU A 97 -6.87 -16.75 15.23
CA GLU A 97 -7.74 -16.78 16.40
C GLU A 97 -8.85 -15.72 16.28
N PHE A 98 -8.50 -14.49 15.91
CA PHE A 98 -9.49 -13.42 15.70
C PHE A 98 -10.37 -13.69 14.48
N PHE A 99 -9.81 -14.26 13.41
CA PHE A 99 -10.57 -14.65 12.23
C PHE A 99 -11.72 -15.60 12.57
N GLU A 100 -11.46 -16.67 13.33
CA GLU A 100 -12.52 -17.63 13.68
C GLU A 100 -13.63 -16.99 14.52
N LYS A 101 -13.29 -16.14 15.51
CA LYS A 101 -14.29 -15.37 16.27
C LYS A 101 -15.15 -14.48 15.37
N ILE A 102 -14.52 -13.76 14.44
CA ILE A 102 -15.20 -12.86 13.51
C ILE A 102 -16.11 -13.66 12.56
N LYS A 103 -15.60 -14.77 12.02
CA LYS A 103 -16.32 -15.69 11.13
C LYS A 103 -17.59 -16.24 11.80
N ASP A 104 -17.50 -16.64 13.07
CA ASP A 104 -18.66 -17.09 13.84
C ASP A 104 -19.68 -15.96 14.04
N GLY A 105 -19.23 -14.75 14.40
CA GLY A 105 -20.10 -13.58 14.53
C GLY A 105 -20.78 -13.18 13.21
N LEU A 106 -20.06 -13.29 12.09
CA LEU A 106 -20.62 -13.03 10.74
C LEU A 106 -21.67 -14.08 10.37
N LYS A 107 -21.45 -15.35 10.73
CA LYS A 107 -22.40 -16.43 10.49
C LYS A 107 -23.74 -16.16 11.18
N GLU A 108 -23.72 -15.68 12.43
CA GLU A 108 -24.94 -15.29 13.16
C GLU A 108 -25.73 -14.15 12.49
N LYS A 109 -25.02 -13.30 11.72
CA LYS A 109 -25.62 -12.20 10.96
C LYS A 109 -26.04 -12.59 9.54
N GLY A 110 -25.82 -13.83 9.13
CA GLY A 110 -26.18 -14.34 7.80
C GLY A 110 -25.08 -14.20 6.75
N ILE A 111 -23.84 -13.88 7.12
CA ILE A 111 -22.67 -13.90 6.23
C ILE A 111 -21.89 -15.18 6.51
N VAL A 112 -21.89 -16.13 5.57
CA VAL A 112 -21.34 -17.46 5.81
C VAL A 112 -20.21 -17.75 4.82
N LEU A 113 -19.02 -18.02 5.34
CA LEU A 113 -17.94 -18.63 4.56
C LEU A 113 -18.05 -20.16 4.73
N ALA A 114 -18.54 -20.84 3.68
CA ALA A 114 -18.79 -22.28 3.69
C ALA A 114 -17.68 -23.03 2.95
N SER A 115 -17.47 -24.28 3.35
CA SER A 115 -16.71 -25.25 2.55
C SER A 115 -17.59 -25.86 1.45
N VAL A 116 -16.96 -26.42 0.42
CA VAL A 116 -17.69 -27.04 -0.71
C VAL A 116 -18.53 -28.25 -0.26
N ASP A 117 -18.11 -28.94 0.81
CA ASP A 117 -18.80 -30.11 1.35
C ASP A 117 -20.04 -29.74 2.18
N GLU A 118 -20.18 -28.47 2.60
CA GLU A 118 -21.33 -27.96 3.37
C GLU A 118 -22.45 -27.40 2.47
N LEU A 119 -22.30 -27.51 1.14
CA LEU A 119 -23.27 -26.99 0.19
C LEU A 119 -24.48 -27.92 0.06
N ASN A 120 -25.67 -27.34 -0.04
CA ASN A 120 -26.87 -28.10 -0.39
C ASN A 120 -26.88 -28.48 -1.89
N ASP A 121 -27.78 -29.37 -2.30
CA ASP A 121 -27.82 -29.89 -3.68
C ASP A 121 -28.01 -28.79 -4.74
N GLY A 122 -28.80 -27.76 -4.43
CA GLY A 122 -29.04 -26.63 -5.32
C GLY A 122 -27.81 -25.74 -5.48
N GLU A 123 -27.15 -25.42 -4.37
CA GLU A 123 -25.89 -24.67 -4.34
C GLU A 123 -24.76 -25.42 -5.05
N ARG A 124 -24.70 -26.75 -4.88
CA ARG A 124 -23.73 -27.62 -5.54
C ARG A 124 -23.94 -27.64 -7.04
N THR A 125 -25.19 -27.80 -7.50
CA THR A 125 -25.54 -27.75 -8.92
C THR A 125 -25.16 -26.41 -9.54
N TRP A 126 -25.42 -25.30 -8.84
CA TRP A 126 -24.99 -23.98 -9.31
C TRP A 126 -23.46 -23.86 -9.37
N LEU A 127 -22.75 -24.41 -8.39
CA LEU A 127 -21.29 -24.39 -8.36
C LEU A 127 -20.69 -25.24 -9.48
N ASP A 128 -21.28 -26.39 -9.80
CA ASP A 128 -20.89 -27.23 -10.95
C ASP A 128 -20.94 -26.41 -12.26
N ASP A 129 -22.07 -25.75 -12.52
CA ASP A 129 -22.27 -24.88 -13.69
C ASP A 129 -21.27 -23.71 -13.71
N TYR A 130 -21.03 -23.09 -12.55
CA TYR A 130 -20.07 -22.00 -12.41
C TYR A 130 -18.63 -22.48 -12.70
N VAL A 131 -18.25 -23.65 -12.20
CA VAL A 131 -16.92 -24.23 -12.43
C VAL A 131 -16.71 -24.51 -13.91
N GLU A 132 -17.68 -25.13 -14.59
CA GLU A 132 -17.56 -25.43 -16.02
C GLU A 132 -17.43 -24.17 -16.87
N ARG A 133 -18.20 -23.13 -16.56
CA ARG A 133 -18.29 -21.91 -17.38
C ARG A 133 -17.20 -20.88 -17.09
N GLU A 134 -16.86 -20.66 -15.82
CA GLU A 134 -16.03 -19.52 -15.40
C GLU A 134 -14.65 -19.94 -14.85
N VAL A 135 -14.53 -21.15 -14.29
CA VAL A 135 -13.28 -21.61 -13.65
C VAL A 135 -12.45 -22.48 -14.60
N TYR A 136 -13.04 -23.54 -15.14
CA TYR A 136 -12.35 -24.51 -16.00
C TYR A 136 -11.61 -23.88 -17.20
N PRO A 137 -12.19 -22.89 -17.94
CA PRO A 137 -11.55 -22.34 -19.14
C PRO A 137 -10.30 -21.50 -18.88
N VAL A 138 -10.12 -20.95 -17.67
CA VAL A 138 -9.04 -20.00 -17.35
C VAL A 138 -7.92 -20.62 -16.51
N VAL A 139 -8.05 -21.90 -16.19
CA VAL A 139 -7.25 -22.60 -15.20
C VAL A 139 -6.40 -23.67 -15.89
N THR A 140 -5.08 -23.62 -15.70
CA THR A 140 -4.14 -24.57 -16.30
C THR A 140 -3.17 -25.11 -15.25
N PRO A 141 -3.25 -26.40 -14.88
CA PRO A 141 -2.30 -27.01 -13.97
C PRO A 141 -0.90 -27.15 -14.59
N LEU A 142 0.13 -27.04 -13.75
CA LEU A 142 1.53 -27.09 -14.15
C LEU A 142 2.19 -28.31 -13.48
N ALA A 143 2.50 -29.34 -14.28
CA ALA A 143 3.19 -30.52 -13.78
C ALA A 143 4.63 -30.20 -13.38
N VAL A 144 5.12 -30.83 -12.30
CA VAL A 144 6.49 -30.65 -11.81
C VAL A 144 7.20 -32.00 -11.76
N ASP A 145 8.31 -32.10 -12.49
CA ASP A 145 9.19 -33.27 -12.47
C ASP A 145 10.65 -32.87 -12.79
N ALA A 146 11.56 -33.85 -12.88
CA ALA A 146 12.97 -33.60 -13.16
C ALA A 146 13.22 -32.90 -14.52
N SER A 147 12.30 -33.06 -15.48
CA SER A 147 12.36 -32.40 -16.79
C SER A 147 11.57 -31.09 -16.83
N HIS A 148 10.64 -30.87 -15.89
CA HIS A 148 9.79 -29.70 -15.79
C HIS A 148 9.90 -29.09 -14.38
N PRO A 149 10.86 -28.18 -14.13
CA PRO A 149 10.99 -27.53 -12.83
C PRO A 149 9.76 -26.65 -12.54
N VAL A 150 9.54 -26.35 -11.25
CA VAL A 150 8.46 -25.45 -10.84
C VAL A 150 8.60 -24.12 -11.61
N PRO A 151 7.54 -23.68 -12.32
CA PRO A 151 7.58 -22.44 -13.06
C PRO A 151 7.73 -21.27 -12.10
N PHE A 152 8.16 -20.13 -12.63
CA PHE A 152 8.30 -18.94 -11.78
C PHE A 152 6.93 -18.51 -11.21
N LEU A 153 6.76 -18.69 -9.90
CA LEU A 153 5.57 -18.25 -9.16
C LEU A 153 5.75 -16.81 -8.69
N THR A 154 4.80 -15.95 -9.05
CA THR A 154 4.87 -14.51 -8.76
C THR A 154 4.64 -14.22 -7.26
N SER A 155 5.17 -13.08 -6.79
CA SER A 155 4.96 -12.66 -5.39
C SER A 155 3.46 -12.46 -5.11
N LEU A 156 3.04 -12.85 -3.91
CA LEU A 156 1.66 -12.81 -3.40
C LEU A 156 0.66 -13.67 -4.19
N SER A 157 1.13 -14.52 -5.12
CA SER A 157 0.26 -15.46 -5.82
C SER A 157 -0.18 -16.60 -4.92
N LEU A 158 -1.47 -16.92 -4.98
CA LEU A 158 -2.06 -18.08 -4.34
C LEU A 158 -2.00 -19.27 -5.32
N ASN A 159 -1.60 -20.43 -4.83
CA ASN A 159 -1.39 -21.64 -5.61
C ASN A 159 -1.83 -22.86 -4.81
N LEU A 160 -2.18 -23.97 -5.47
CA LEU A 160 -2.30 -25.29 -4.84
C LEU A 160 -1.08 -26.14 -5.21
N ALA A 161 -0.50 -26.79 -4.21
CA ALA A 161 0.43 -27.90 -4.42
C ALA A 161 -0.39 -29.18 -4.45
N VAL A 162 -0.19 -30.01 -5.46
CA VAL A 162 -0.94 -31.25 -5.66
C VAL A 162 0.03 -32.42 -5.73
N LEU A 163 -0.14 -33.41 -4.85
CA LEU A 163 0.56 -34.68 -4.96
C LEU A 163 -0.31 -35.66 -5.75
N LEU A 164 0.30 -36.27 -6.76
CA LEU A 164 -0.37 -37.11 -7.74
C LEU A 164 0.34 -38.46 -7.83
N ARG A 165 -0.43 -39.52 -8.00
CA ARG A 165 0.05 -40.85 -8.38
C ARG A 165 -0.59 -41.25 -9.70
N ARG A 166 0.19 -41.68 -10.67
CA ARG A 166 -0.35 -42.15 -11.95
C ARG A 166 -0.95 -43.54 -11.76
N LYS A 167 -2.19 -43.77 -12.22
CA LYS A 167 -2.90 -45.04 -11.98
C LYS A 167 -2.20 -46.29 -12.55
N ASN A 168 -1.35 -46.12 -13.57
CA ASN A 168 -0.69 -47.20 -14.30
C ASN A 168 0.85 -47.28 -14.11
N ASP A 169 1.46 -46.36 -13.35
CA ASP A 169 2.91 -46.34 -13.07
C ASP A 169 3.12 -46.60 -11.56
N GLY A 170 3.54 -47.82 -11.22
CA GLY A 170 3.29 -48.46 -9.93
C GLY A 170 3.88 -47.87 -8.65
N THR A 171 4.62 -46.75 -8.65
CA THR A 171 5.20 -46.21 -7.38
C THR A 171 5.53 -44.72 -7.36
N GLY A 172 5.53 -44.00 -8.49
CA GLY A 172 6.03 -42.62 -8.55
C GLY A 172 5.02 -41.57 -8.09
N VAL A 173 5.25 -40.96 -6.91
CA VAL A 173 4.54 -39.73 -6.50
C VAL A 173 5.14 -38.55 -7.26
N LYS A 174 4.28 -37.78 -7.94
CA LYS A 174 4.64 -36.55 -8.64
C LYS A 174 4.02 -35.35 -7.95
N ALA A 175 4.64 -34.19 -8.09
CA ALA A 175 4.07 -32.92 -7.67
C ALA A 175 3.52 -32.16 -8.88
N ALA A 176 2.48 -31.39 -8.67
CA ALA A 176 2.02 -30.37 -9.60
C ALA A 176 1.75 -29.09 -8.83
N VAL A 177 1.89 -27.95 -9.51
CA VAL A 177 1.47 -26.66 -8.99
C VAL A 177 0.27 -26.20 -9.79
N PHE A 178 -0.74 -25.72 -9.07
CA PHE A 178 -1.97 -25.24 -9.64
C PHE A 178 -2.16 -23.75 -9.29
N PRO A 179 -1.84 -22.82 -10.20
CA PRO A 179 -2.02 -21.41 -9.93
C PRO A 179 -3.51 -21.07 -9.78
N VAL A 180 -3.87 -20.34 -8.72
CA VAL A 180 -5.24 -19.86 -8.50
C VAL A 180 -5.41 -18.54 -9.28
N PRO A 181 -6.35 -18.44 -10.24
CA PRO A 181 -6.42 -17.34 -11.20
C PRO A 181 -7.12 -16.09 -10.63
N THR A 182 -6.67 -15.59 -9.48
CA THR A 182 -7.30 -14.46 -8.77
C THR A 182 -7.29 -13.12 -9.53
N GLY A 183 -6.50 -13.01 -10.61
CA GLY A 183 -6.47 -11.84 -11.48
C GLY A 183 -7.59 -11.78 -12.53
N VAL A 184 -8.21 -12.93 -12.84
CA VAL A 184 -9.29 -13.04 -13.84
C VAL A 184 -10.59 -13.58 -13.24
N SER A 185 -10.53 -14.30 -12.12
CA SER A 185 -11.69 -14.83 -11.39
C SER A 185 -11.76 -14.24 -9.99
N LYS A 186 -12.98 -14.08 -9.46
CA LYS A 186 -13.18 -13.66 -8.07
C LYS A 186 -12.70 -14.76 -7.12
N ARG A 187 -11.84 -14.39 -6.16
CA ARG A 187 -11.36 -15.34 -5.15
C ARG A 187 -12.46 -15.76 -4.17
N ILE A 188 -13.26 -14.80 -3.70
CA ILE A 188 -14.43 -15.06 -2.86
C ILE A 188 -15.65 -15.11 -3.78
N ILE A 189 -16.21 -16.30 -3.94
CA ILE A 189 -17.33 -16.58 -4.85
C ILE A 189 -18.61 -16.53 -4.03
N ALA A 190 -19.54 -15.65 -4.41
CA ALA A 190 -20.86 -15.60 -3.80
C ALA A 190 -21.77 -16.63 -4.45
N LEU A 191 -22.41 -17.46 -3.63
CA LEU A 191 -23.47 -18.37 -4.06
C LEU A 191 -24.81 -17.60 -4.20
N PRO A 192 -25.79 -18.16 -4.93
CA PRO A 192 -27.13 -17.59 -4.97
C PRO A 192 -27.68 -17.40 -3.54
N PRO A 193 -28.17 -16.20 -3.18
CA PRO A 193 -28.62 -15.94 -1.82
C PRO A 193 -29.87 -16.75 -1.49
N GLU A 194 -29.92 -17.27 -0.26
CA GLU A 194 -31.10 -17.94 0.29
C GLU A 194 -31.69 -17.06 1.41
N GLY A 195 -32.75 -16.32 1.06
CA GLY A 195 -33.35 -15.35 1.98
C GLY A 195 -32.38 -14.21 2.33
N ARG A 196 -32.03 -14.07 3.62
CA ARG A 196 -31.06 -13.08 4.12
C ARG A 196 -29.65 -13.65 4.28
N THR A 197 -29.44 -14.92 3.93
CA THR A 197 -28.14 -15.58 4.07
C THR A 197 -27.32 -15.38 2.79
N HIS A 198 -26.14 -14.80 2.95
CA HIS A 198 -25.12 -14.66 1.92
C HIS A 198 -24.02 -15.68 2.18
N LYS A 199 -23.98 -16.73 1.36
CA LYS A 199 -22.98 -17.79 1.44
C LYS A 199 -21.88 -17.57 0.41
N PHE A 200 -20.64 -17.79 0.83
CA PHE A 200 -19.44 -17.62 0.03
C PHE A 200 -18.57 -18.87 0.09
N VAL A 201 -17.90 -19.18 -1.01
CA VAL A 201 -16.86 -20.22 -1.08
C VAL A 201 -15.57 -19.62 -1.64
N LEU A 202 -14.42 -20.22 -1.29
CA LEU A 202 -13.13 -19.77 -1.78
C LEU A 202 -12.73 -20.50 -3.06
N LEU A 203 -12.17 -19.77 -4.01
CA LEU A 203 -11.76 -20.32 -5.29
C LEU A 203 -10.72 -21.43 -5.15
N GLU A 204 -9.79 -21.33 -4.21
CA GLU A 204 -8.82 -22.39 -3.93
C GLU A 204 -9.48 -23.69 -3.39
N ASP A 205 -10.55 -23.58 -2.61
CA ASP A 205 -11.29 -24.73 -2.08
C ASP A 205 -12.12 -25.38 -3.20
N VAL A 206 -12.72 -24.56 -4.07
CA VAL A 206 -13.37 -25.04 -5.29
C VAL A 206 -12.36 -25.76 -6.18
N LEU A 207 -11.20 -25.16 -6.46
CA LEU A 207 -10.17 -25.82 -7.27
C LEU A 207 -9.65 -27.11 -6.64
N SER A 208 -9.57 -27.18 -5.32
CA SER A 208 -9.19 -28.40 -4.58
C SER A 208 -10.24 -29.49 -4.75
N ALA A 209 -11.52 -29.19 -4.51
CA ALA A 209 -12.63 -30.15 -4.62
C ALA A 209 -12.82 -30.66 -6.05
N TYR A 210 -12.63 -29.80 -7.05
CA TYR A 210 -12.79 -30.15 -8.47
C TYR A 210 -11.48 -30.56 -9.15
N ALA A 211 -10.36 -30.69 -8.41
CA ALA A 211 -9.04 -30.98 -8.99
C ALA A 211 -9.03 -32.23 -9.90
N GLY A 212 -9.89 -33.21 -9.63
CA GLY A 212 -10.02 -34.44 -10.41
C GLY A 212 -10.33 -34.23 -11.90
N ILE A 213 -11.03 -33.16 -12.27
CA ILE A 213 -11.36 -32.88 -13.68
C ILE A 213 -10.13 -32.44 -14.50
N PHE A 214 -9.12 -31.88 -13.82
CA PHE A 214 -7.89 -31.37 -14.41
C PHE A 214 -6.79 -32.43 -14.51
N PHE A 215 -6.74 -33.38 -13.57
CA PHE A 215 -5.70 -34.42 -13.50
C PHE A 215 -6.22 -35.80 -13.94
N ARG A 216 -6.76 -35.89 -15.16
CA ARG A 216 -7.30 -37.15 -15.71
C ARG A 216 -6.21 -38.23 -15.78
N GLY A 217 -6.53 -39.44 -15.29
CA GLY A 217 -5.60 -40.57 -15.28
C GLY A 217 -4.61 -40.60 -14.09
N CYS A 218 -4.67 -39.58 -13.23
CA CYS A 218 -3.97 -39.56 -11.95
C CYS A 218 -4.94 -39.79 -10.79
N GLU A 219 -4.41 -40.29 -9.70
CA GLU A 219 -5.01 -40.28 -8.37
C GLU A 219 -4.42 -39.10 -7.61
N ILE A 220 -5.30 -38.28 -7.03
CA ILE A 220 -4.89 -37.14 -6.20
C ILE A 220 -4.69 -37.66 -4.79
N LEU A 221 -3.47 -37.53 -4.28
CA LEU A 221 -3.10 -37.94 -2.92
C LEU A 221 -3.31 -36.82 -1.91
N GLU A 222 -3.04 -35.58 -2.32
CA GLU A 222 -3.09 -34.42 -1.46
C GLU A 222 -3.21 -33.13 -2.29
N THR A 223 -4.00 -32.17 -1.82
CA THR A 223 -4.12 -30.81 -2.36
C THR A 223 -3.95 -29.80 -1.23
N VAL A 224 -3.03 -28.86 -1.39
CA VAL A 224 -2.68 -27.90 -0.33
C VAL A 224 -2.53 -26.50 -0.91
N ALA A 225 -3.27 -25.54 -0.36
CA ALA A 225 -3.06 -24.13 -0.67
C ALA A 225 -1.75 -23.60 -0.07
N PHE A 226 -1.00 -22.85 -0.89
CA PHE A 226 0.19 -22.13 -0.48
C PHE A 226 0.32 -20.79 -1.20
N ARG A 227 1.00 -19.84 -0.56
CA ARG A 227 1.25 -18.50 -1.07
C ARG A 227 2.68 -18.09 -0.77
N ILE A 228 3.29 -17.40 -1.74
CA ILE A 228 4.69 -16.98 -1.65
C ILE A 228 4.75 -15.47 -1.58
N THR A 229 5.55 -14.93 -0.66
CA THR A 229 5.97 -13.53 -0.71
C THR A 229 7.43 -13.46 -1.16
N ARG A 230 7.74 -12.57 -2.09
CA ARG A 230 9.10 -12.35 -2.62
C ARG A 230 9.57 -10.93 -2.33
N ASP A 231 10.89 -10.78 -2.25
CA ASP A 231 11.54 -9.48 -2.21
C ASP A 231 11.04 -8.58 -3.34
N ALA A 232 10.65 -7.37 -2.95
CA ALA A 232 10.12 -6.35 -3.84
C ALA A 232 10.91 -5.05 -3.74
N ASP A 233 12.11 -5.03 -3.14
CA ASP A 233 12.95 -3.84 -3.11
C ASP A 233 13.55 -3.56 -4.50
N LEU A 234 13.69 -2.27 -4.81
CA LEU A 234 14.20 -1.80 -6.10
C LEU A 234 15.59 -1.22 -5.92
N GLU A 235 16.61 -1.99 -6.28
CA GLU A 235 17.93 -1.44 -6.56
C GLU A 235 17.85 -0.62 -7.85
N ILE A 236 17.97 0.71 -7.74
CA ILE A 236 17.99 1.62 -8.87
C ILE A 236 19.32 2.36 -8.84
N ASN A 237 20.06 2.34 -9.95
CA ASN A 237 21.23 3.19 -10.09
C ASN A 237 20.77 4.66 -10.22
N ASN A 238 21.09 5.46 -9.20
CA ASN A 238 20.72 6.86 -9.14
C ASN A 238 21.52 7.73 -10.13
N GLU A 239 22.64 7.24 -10.64
CA GLU A 239 23.54 7.97 -11.55
C GLU A 239 23.23 7.70 -13.04
N ALA A 240 22.16 6.96 -13.35
CA ALA A 240 21.77 6.68 -14.73
C ALA A 240 21.30 7.95 -15.47
N GLU A 241 21.72 8.12 -16.72
CA GLU A 241 21.31 9.25 -17.58
C GLU A 241 19.79 9.27 -17.84
N ASP A 242 19.16 8.10 -17.94
CA ASP A 242 17.70 7.94 -18.07
C ASP A 242 17.12 7.13 -16.91
N LEU A 243 16.66 7.86 -15.90
CA LEU A 243 16.04 7.29 -14.70
C LEU A 243 14.79 6.47 -15.02
N LEU A 244 13.99 6.85 -16.02
CA LEU A 244 12.75 6.13 -16.37
C LEU A 244 13.06 4.75 -16.94
N THR A 245 14.06 4.67 -17.82
CA THR A 245 14.51 3.40 -18.38
C THR A 245 15.06 2.48 -17.32
N GLU A 246 15.83 3.00 -16.36
CA GLU A 246 16.35 2.20 -15.25
C GLU A 246 15.25 1.68 -14.33
N ILE A 247 14.26 2.53 -13.97
CA ILE A 247 13.10 2.09 -13.20
C ILE A 247 12.34 0.98 -13.92
N LYS A 248 12.14 1.07 -15.24
CA LYS A 248 11.48 0.00 -16.03
C LYS A 248 12.26 -1.31 -16.00
N LYS A 249 13.60 -1.26 -16.03
CA LYS A 249 14.46 -2.46 -15.91
C LYS A 249 14.37 -3.05 -14.51
N SER A 250 14.49 -2.24 -13.47
CA SER A 250 14.40 -2.70 -12.08
C SER A 250 13.01 -3.26 -11.76
N LEU A 251 11.91 -2.71 -12.32
CA LEU A 251 10.57 -3.28 -12.20
C LEU A 251 10.47 -4.70 -12.78
N LYS A 252 11.18 -5.00 -13.88
CA LYS A 252 11.25 -6.37 -14.42
C LYS A 252 12.09 -7.29 -13.54
N LYS A 253 13.21 -6.80 -12.97
CA LYS A 253 14.06 -7.56 -12.03
C LYS A 253 13.30 -7.89 -10.75
N ARG A 254 12.56 -6.92 -10.20
CA ARG A 254 11.69 -7.04 -9.01
C ARG A 254 10.69 -8.17 -9.12
N ARG A 255 10.10 -8.38 -10.30
CA ARG A 255 9.18 -9.51 -10.52
C ARG A 255 9.83 -10.86 -10.23
N LYS A 256 11.16 -10.96 -10.23
CA LYS A 256 11.95 -12.18 -9.99
C LYS A 256 12.71 -12.20 -8.65
N GLY A 257 12.30 -11.39 -7.67
CA GLY A 257 12.93 -11.36 -6.34
C GLY A 257 12.97 -12.73 -5.63
N ALA A 258 13.91 -12.90 -4.70
CA ALA A 258 14.02 -14.12 -3.89
C ALA A 258 12.76 -14.33 -3.04
N ALA A 259 12.42 -15.58 -2.75
CA ALA A 259 11.32 -15.87 -1.83
C ALA A 259 11.74 -15.49 -0.41
N VAL A 260 10.87 -14.81 0.31
CA VAL A 260 11.15 -14.35 1.68
C VAL A 260 10.19 -14.94 2.72
N ARG A 261 9.00 -15.40 2.29
CA ARG A 261 8.00 -16.05 3.15
C ARG A 261 7.17 -17.05 2.33
N LEU A 262 6.87 -18.19 2.95
CA LEU A 262 5.91 -19.18 2.46
C LEU A 262 4.77 -19.32 3.47
N GLU A 263 3.56 -19.02 3.05
CA GLU A 263 2.34 -19.36 3.78
C GLU A 263 1.81 -20.67 3.20
N VAL A 264 1.49 -21.65 4.04
CA VAL A 264 0.99 -22.96 3.61
C VAL A 264 -0.11 -23.41 4.56
N SER A 265 -1.15 -24.08 4.06
CA SER A 265 -2.22 -24.63 4.92
C SER A 265 -1.63 -25.53 6.01
N SER A 266 -2.15 -25.42 7.23
CA SER A 266 -1.67 -26.17 8.40
C SER A 266 -1.78 -27.69 8.22
N HIS A 267 -2.76 -28.14 7.44
CA HIS A 267 -3.01 -29.54 7.09
C HIS A 267 -1.99 -30.14 6.11
N ALA A 268 -1.07 -29.32 5.58
CA ALA A 268 -0.08 -29.78 4.62
C ALA A 268 0.86 -30.84 5.21
N SER A 269 1.07 -31.91 4.46
CA SER A 269 2.00 -32.98 4.82
C SER A 269 3.44 -32.48 4.88
N ARG A 270 4.26 -33.20 5.66
CA ARG A 270 5.72 -32.97 5.71
C ARG A 270 6.35 -33.02 4.31
N THR A 271 5.82 -33.87 3.43
CA THR A 271 6.29 -34.03 2.05
C THR A 271 6.10 -32.75 1.24
N ILE A 272 4.90 -32.16 1.25
CA ILE A 272 4.63 -30.89 0.55
C ILE A 272 5.44 -29.75 1.17
N LYS A 273 5.48 -29.64 2.50
CA LYS A 273 6.26 -28.59 3.18
C LYS A 273 7.74 -28.66 2.81
N HIS A 274 8.33 -29.86 2.83
CA HIS A 274 9.72 -30.06 2.41
C HIS A 274 9.92 -29.71 0.93
N PHE A 275 9.05 -30.21 0.04
CA PHE A 275 9.12 -29.90 -1.40
C PHE A 275 9.09 -28.39 -1.67
N LEU A 276 8.11 -27.66 -1.13
CA LEU A 276 7.98 -26.23 -1.33
C LEU A 276 9.17 -25.45 -0.73
N LYS A 277 9.61 -25.82 0.48
CA LYS A 277 10.77 -25.20 1.14
C LYS A 277 12.04 -25.36 0.31
N SER A 278 12.32 -26.57 -0.19
CA SER A 278 13.48 -26.85 -1.03
C SER A 278 13.44 -26.11 -2.36
N VAL A 279 12.29 -26.10 -3.04
CA VAL A 279 12.11 -25.40 -4.32
C VAL A 279 12.32 -23.89 -4.16
N LEU A 280 11.80 -23.32 -3.08
CA LEU A 280 11.84 -21.87 -2.83
C LEU A 280 13.12 -21.41 -2.13
N ARG A 281 13.99 -22.35 -1.70
CA ARG A 281 15.22 -22.09 -0.94
C ARG A 281 14.96 -21.28 0.32
N LEU A 282 13.94 -21.68 1.07
CA LEU A 282 13.53 -21.01 2.30
C LEU A 282 14.06 -21.75 3.54
N HIS A 283 14.25 -21.00 4.63
CA HIS A 283 14.55 -21.57 5.94
C HIS A 283 13.26 -21.97 6.67
N GLU A 284 13.37 -22.71 7.78
CA GLU A 284 12.19 -23.16 8.54
C GLU A 284 11.38 -21.96 9.06
N GLY A 285 12.07 -20.92 9.54
CA GLY A 285 11.44 -19.71 10.05
C GLY A 285 10.66 -18.88 9.02
N ASP A 286 10.86 -19.16 7.74
CA ASP A 286 10.15 -18.51 6.64
C ASP A 286 8.80 -19.17 6.33
N VAL A 287 8.50 -20.32 6.95
CA VAL A 287 7.32 -21.15 6.66
C VAL A 287 6.26 -20.94 7.72
N TYR A 288 5.13 -20.36 7.31
CA TYR A 288 3.98 -20.06 8.16
C TYR A 288 2.90 -21.11 7.88
N SER A 289 2.60 -21.95 8.88
CA SER A 289 1.53 -22.94 8.80
C SER A 289 0.21 -22.30 9.22
N ILE A 290 -0.72 -22.21 8.28
CA ILE A 290 -1.93 -21.38 8.39
C ILE A 290 -3.16 -22.24 8.72
N PRO A 291 -3.84 -22.04 9.88
CA PRO A 291 -5.01 -22.82 10.28
C PRO A 291 -6.33 -22.25 9.72
N GLY A 292 -6.36 -21.91 8.44
CA GLY A 292 -7.51 -21.26 7.81
C GLY A 292 -7.24 -20.83 6.37
N PRO A 293 -8.06 -19.92 5.80
CA PRO A 293 -7.83 -19.41 4.46
C PRO A 293 -6.59 -18.53 4.41
N LEU A 294 -5.68 -18.81 3.47
CA LEU A 294 -4.46 -18.01 3.28
C LEU A 294 -4.81 -16.58 2.87
N ASP A 295 -3.89 -15.61 3.03
CA ASP A 295 -4.10 -14.25 2.52
C ASP A 295 -5.42 -13.61 2.99
N LEU A 296 -5.52 -13.33 4.29
CA LEU A 296 -6.67 -12.68 4.91
C LEU A 296 -7.01 -11.31 4.30
N LYS A 297 -6.08 -10.70 3.54
CA LYS A 297 -6.33 -9.49 2.75
C LYS A 297 -7.50 -9.64 1.76
N ALA A 298 -7.76 -10.85 1.24
CA ALA A 298 -8.88 -11.06 0.31
C ALA A 298 -10.24 -10.71 0.92
N PHE A 299 -10.36 -10.72 2.25
CA PHE A 299 -11.60 -10.36 2.94
C PHE A 299 -11.97 -8.87 2.86
N PHE A 300 -11.08 -8.00 2.34
CA PHE A 300 -11.50 -6.66 1.88
C PHE A 300 -12.67 -6.71 0.88
N ALA A 301 -12.84 -7.82 0.14
CA ALA A 301 -13.96 -7.98 -0.77
C ALA A 301 -15.32 -8.13 -0.04
N LEU A 302 -15.32 -8.54 1.24
CA LEU A 302 -16.53 -8.69 2.05
C LEU A 302 -16.84 -7.44 2.89
N THR A 303 -15.86 -6.56 3.14
CA THR A 303 -16.06 -5.36 3.97
C THR A 303 -16.90 -4.26 3.29
N GLY A 304 -17.37 -4.48 2.07
CA GLY A 304 -18.26 -3.55 1.36
C GLY A 304 -19.62 -4.16 1.01
N LEU A 305 -20.02 -5.23 1.69
CA LEU A 305 -21.26 -5.95 1.40
C LEU A 305 -22.48 -5.07 1.73
N ALA A 306 -23.35 -4.86 0.74
CA ALA A 306 -24.57 -4.06 0.91
C ALA A 306 -25.62 -4.80 1.75
N GLY A 307 -26.44 -4.06 2.51
CA GLY A 307 -27.50 -4.62 3.35
C GLY A 307 -27.03 -5.10 4.74
N PHE A 308 -25.79 -4.75 5.10
CA PHE A 308 -25.15 -5.04 6.38
C PHE A 308 -24.59 -3.76 7.03
N GLU A 309 -25.27 -2.63 6.84
CA GLU A 309 -24.83 -1.32 7.34
C GLU A 309 -24.70 -1.30 8.87
N GLU A 310 -25.42 -2.16 9.60
CA GLU A 310 -25.31 -2.34 11.04
C GLU A 310 -23.97 -2.96 11.49
N LEU A 311 -23.24 -3.60 10.57
CA LEU A 311 -21.94 -4.21 10.82
C LEU A 311 -20.77 -3.27 10.50
N HIS A 312 -21.07 -2.01 10.20
CA HIS A 312 -20.12 -0.94 9.90
C HIS A 312 -20.15 0.17 10.94
N TYR A 313 -19.09 0.97 10.98
CA TYR A 313 -19.18 2.26 11.68
C TYR A 313 -20.27 3.14 11.05
N PRO A 314 -20.91 4.02 11.84
CA PRO A 314 -21.74 5.07 11.29
C PRO A 314 -20.97 5.87 10.22
N ALA A 315 -21.60 6.09 9.06
CA ALA A 315 -20.96 6.77 7.95
C ALA A 315 -20.46 8.17 8.35
N ALA A 316 -19.14 8.38 8.30
CA ALA A 316 -18.54 9.68 8.53
C ALA A 316 -18.61 10.51 7.23
N VAL A 317 -19.48 11.53 7.22
CA VAL A 317 -19.63 12.44 6.07
C VAL A 317 -18.74 13.67 6.27
N PRO A 318 -17.74 13.91 5.38
CA PRO A 318 -16.89 15.09 5.46
C PRO A 318 -17.69 16.38 5.34
N GLN A 319 -17.42 17.34 6.22
CA GLN A 319 -18.03 18.67 6.20
C GLN A 319 -17.44 19.54 5.07
N PRO A 320 -18.20 20.51 4.54
CA PRO A 320 -17.63 21.50 3.64
C PRO A 320 -16.67 22.44 4.39
N VAL A 321 -15.56 22.82 3.73
CA VAL A 321 -14.65 23.86 4.23
C VAL A 321 -15.35 25.22 4.17
N LYS A 322 -15.92 25.66 5.29
CA LYS A 322 -16.81 26.83 5.34
C LYS A 322 -16.16 28.11 4.79
N ASP A 323 -14.89 28.33 5.10
CA ASP A 323 -14.14 29.52 4.68
C ASP A 323 -13.92 29.62 3.16
N LEU A 324 -14.11 28.52 2.44
CA LEU A 324 -13.95 28.44 0.99
C LEU A 324 -15.28 28.35 0.24
N LEU A 325 -16.42 28.40 0.93
CA LEU A 325 -17.72 28.36 0.27
C LEU A 325 -18.10 29.72 -0.38
N PRO A 326 -18.72 29.70 -1.56
CA PRO A 326 -18.90 28.55 -2.44
C PRO A 326 -17.55 28.15 -3.07
N PHE A 327 -17.36 26.86 -3.34
CA PHE A 327 -16.17 26.32 -4.03
C PHE A 327 -16.13 26.69 -5.53
N SER A 328 -16.47 27.93 -5.91
CA SER A 328 -16.61 28.36 -7.30
C SER A 328 -16.48 29.89 -7.48
N GLY A 329 -15.99 30.32 -8.64
CA GLY A 329 -15.95 31.74 -9.03
C GLY A 329 -14.78 32.54 -8.44
N GLN A 330 -14.93 33.84 -8.25
CA GLN A 330 -13.85 34.65 -7.65
C GLN A 330 -13.71 34.45 -6.13
N SER A 331 -14.71 33.84 -5.48
CA SER A 331 -14.75 33.65 -4.03
C SER A 331 -13.52 32.93 -3.49
N ILE A 332 -13.01 31.89 -4.18
CA ILE A 332 -11.89 31.09 -3.67
C ILE A 332 -10.61 31.94 -3.53
N TRP A 333 -10.35 32.81 -4.52
CA TRP A 333 -9.18 33.67 -4.54
C TRP A 333 -9.31 34.78 -3.51
N ASP A 334 -10.52 35.32 -3.34
CA ASP A 334 -10.81 36.35 -2.35
C ASP A 334 -10.75 35.80 -0.91
N SER A 335 -11.25 34.59 -0.66
CA SER A 335 -11.17 33.93 0.65
C SER A 335 -9.72 33.68 1.06
N ILE A 336 -8.90 33.08 0.19
CA ILE A 336 -7.49 32.80 0.47
C ILE A 336 -6.66 34.11 0.59
N ARG A 337 -7.11 35.19 -0.06
CA ARG A 337 -6.50 36.52 0.07
C ARG A 337 -6.83 37.18 1.40
N THR A 338 -8.06 37.01 1.88
CA THR A 338 -8.56 37.66 3.09
C THR A 338 -7.98 37.02 4.34
N GLN A 339 -7.85 35.70 4.35
CA GLN A 339 -7.34 34.96 5.50
C GLN A 339 -6.57 33.70 5.09
N ASN A 340 -5.76 33.19 6.03
CA ASN A 340 -5.16 31.87 5.89
C ASN A 340 -6.23 30.81 6.16
N ILE A 341 -6.23 29.74 5.38
CA ILE A 341 -7.24 28.69 5.47
C ILE A 341 -6.56 27.38 5.83
N MET A 342 -7.01 26.75 6.90
CA MET A 342 -6.56 25.43 7.33
C MET A 342 -7.68 24.43 7.03
N MET A 343 -7.30 23.28 6.50
CA MET A 343 -8.23 22.20 6.16
C MET A 343 -7.77 20.92 6.85
N HIS A 344 -8.72 20.16 7.40
CA HIS A 344 -8.43 18.90 8.07
C HIS A 344 -9.20 17.74 7.46
N HIS A 345 -8.50 16.86 6.76
CA HIS A 345 -9.07 15.61 6.24
C HIS A 345 -8.96 14.49 7.27
N PRO A 346 -9.87 13.50 7.29
CA PRO A 346 -11.04 13.36 6.43
C PRO A 346 -12.29 14.13 6.92
N TYR A 347 -12.18 14.91 8.01
CA TYR A 347 -13.32 15.61 8.62
C TYR A 347 -13.91 16.68 7.70
N GLU A 348 -13.08 17.33 6.90
CA GLU A 348 -13.49 18.25 5.83
C GLU A 348 -13.26 17.64 4.46
N THR A 349 -14.10 18.03 3.50
CA THR A 349 -14.06 17.49 2.14
C THR A 349 -12.81 17.91 1.37
N PHE A 350 -12.21 16.95 0.66
CA PHE A 350 -11.12 17.21 -0.29
C PHE A 350 -11.58 17.99 -1.53
N ALA A 351 -12.89 18.12 -1.74
CA ALA A 351 -13.46 18.84 -2.88
C ALA A 351 -12.99 20.30 -2.97
N ALA A 352 -12.65 20.94 -1.84
CA ALA A 352 -12.09 22.29 -1.83
C ALA A 352 -10.73 22.37 -2.55
N VAL A 353 -9.90 21.34 -2.41
CA VAL A 353 -8.57 21.23 -3.03
C VAL A 353 -8.72 20.93 -4.53
N ASP A 354 -9.62 20.01 -4.87
CA ASP A 354 -9.96 19.73 -6.27
C ASP A 354 -10.47 20.99 -6.96
N ALA A 355 -11.38 21.73 -6.33
CA ALA A 355 -11.91 22.99 -6.84
C ALA A 355 -10.81 24.04 -7.04
N PHE A 356 -9.92 24.21 -6.06
CA PHE A 356 -8.78 25.13 -6.18
C PHE A 356 -7.93 24.86 -7.43
N ILE A 357 -7.56 23.61 -7.68
CA ILE A 357 -6.74 23.23 -8.83
C ILE A 357 -7.53 23.33 -10.14
N CYS A 358 -8.79 22.86 -10.16
CA CYS A 358 -9.65 22.95 -11.33
C CYS A 358 -9.94 24.39 -11.74
N MET A 359 -10.13 25.28 -10.77
CA MET A 359 -10.33 26.71 -11.02
C MET A 359 -9.06 27.37 -11.52
N ALA A 360 -7.90 27.02 -10.95
CA ALA A 360 -6.61 27.50 -11.44
C ALA A 360 -6.38 27.12 -12.92
N ALA A 361 -6.81 25.93 -13.34
CA ALA A 361 -6.69 25.47 -14.72
C ALA A 361 -7.55 26.27 -15.71
N LYS A 362 -8.73 26.74 -15.27
CA LYS A 362 -9.71 27.44 -16.12
C LYS A 362 -9.57 28.95 -16.09
N ASP A 363 -9.11 29.55 -14.99
CA ASP A 363 -9.03 30.99 -14.82
C ASP A 363 -8.06 31.63 -15.84
N PRO A 364 -8.51 32.58 -16.69
CA PRO A 364 -7.65 33.23 -17.69
C PRO A 364 -6.57 34.12 -17.06
N GLN A 365 -6.72 34.54 -15.80
CA GLN A 365 -5.73 35.34 -15.08
C GLN A 365 -4.61 34.50 -14.47
N VAL A 366 -4.75 33.18 -14.43
CA VAL A 366 -3.69 32.29 -13.94
C VAL A 366 -2.62 32.13 -15.01
N LEU A 367 -1.39 32.48 -14.64
CA LEU A 367 -0.21 32.47 -15.51
C LEU A 367 0.55 31.14 -15.43
N ALA A 368 0.66 30.58 -14.22
CA ALA A 368 1.43 29.37 -13.97
C ALA A 368 0.91 28.54 -12.81
N ILE A 369 1.09 27.22 -12.90
CA ILE A 369 0.80 26.26 -11.82
C ILE A 369 2.06 25.42 -11.60
N LYS A 370 2.48 25.33 -10.34
CA LYS A 370 3.65 24.56 -9.91
C LYS A 370 3.21 23.57 -8.84
N GLN A 371 3.37 22.27 -9.07
CA GLN A 371 2.87 21.25 -8.13
C GLN A 371 3.84 20.09 -7.93
N THR A 372 3.87 19.53 -6.71
CA THR A 372 4.56 18.27 -6.41
C THR A 372 3.57 17.11 -6.36
N LEU A 373 3.92 15.99 -7.02
CA LEU A 373 3.12 14.77 -7.07
C LEU A 373 3.97 13.57 -6.65
N TYR A 374 3.59 12.93 -5.55
CA TYR A 374 4.30 11.76 -5.01
C TYR A 374 3.64 10.44 -5.41
N ARG A 375 2.32 10.34 -5.21
CA ARG A 375 1.49 9.19 -5.59
C ARG A 375 0.21 9.69 -6.23
N VAL A 376 -0.09 9.23 -7.43
CA VAL A 376 -1.22 9.75 -8.21
C VAL A 376 -2.12 8.60 -8.65
N SER A 377 -3.41 8.70 -8.37
CA SER A 377 -4.40 7.76 -8.91
C SER A 377 -4.49 7.87 -10.43
N ALA A 378 -4.61 6.74 -11.14
CA ALA A 378 -4.82 6.71 -12.60
C ALA A 378 -6.04 7.54 -13.05
N LYS A 379 -7.05 7.70 -12.19
CA LYS A 379 -8.26 8.52 -12.41
C LYS A 379 -8.22 9.83 -11.62
N SER A 380 -7.06 10.47 -11.50
CA SER A 380 -6.91 11.73 -10.74
C SER A 380 -7.50 12.93 -11.48
N ALA A 381 -8.47 13.62 -10.86
CA ALA A 381 -9.01 14.88 -11.35
C ALA A 381 -7.94 15.98 -11.44
N ILE A 382 -6.95 15.94 -10.55
CA ILE A 382 -5.83 16.87 -10.50
C ILE A 382 -4.94 16.73 -11.75
N ILE A 383 -4.64 15.50 -12.19
CA ILE A 383 -3.87 15.29 -13.44
C ILE A 383 -4.62 15.85 -14.64
N ALA A 384 -5.94 15.62 -14.71
CA ALA A 384 -6.76 16.16 -15.78
C ALA A 384 -6.74 17.70 -15.77
N ALA A 385 -6.94 18.32 -14.60
CA ALA A 385 -6.90 19.77 -14.44
C ALA A 385 -5.54 20.38 -14.82
N LEU A 386 -4.43 19.75 -14.43
CA LEU A 386 -3.09 20.22 -14.80
C LEU A 386 -2.84 20.11 -16.32
N ALA A 387 -3.25 19.00 -16.94
CA ALA A 387 -3.17 18.84 -18.39
C ALA A 387 -4.01 19.90 -19.13
N ASP A 388 -5.23 20.17 -18.66
CA ASP A 388 -6.08 21.20 -19.23
C ASP A 388 -5.53 22.61 -19.02
N ALA A 389 -4.88 22.87 -17.87
CA ALA A 389 -4.19 24.14 -17.63
C ALA A 389 -3.09 24.40 -18.67
N ALA A 390 -2.28 23.38 -18.99
CA ALA A 390 -1.23 23.46 -20.00
C ALA A 390 -1.80 23.69 -21.41
N ARG A 391 -2.87 22.96 -21.78
CA ARG A 391 -3.59 23.19 -23.04
C ARG A 391 -4.20 24.59 -23.14
N ASN A 392 -4.61 25.17 -22.02
CA ASN A 392 -5.09 26.54 -21.92
C ASN A 392 -3.96 27.59 -21.93
N GLY A 393 -2.72 27.20 -22.29
CA GLY A 393 -1.57 28.09 -22.45
C GLY A 393 -0.89 28.52 -21.15
N LYS A 394 -1.21 27.90 -20.01
CA LYS A 394 -0.59 28.22 -18.71
C LYS A 394 0.74 27.48 -18.58
N GLN A 395 1.72 28.10 -17.91
CA GLN A 395 2.97 27.41 -17.59
C GLN A 395 2.74 26.41 -16.45
N VAL A 396 2.70 25.13 -16.76
CA VAL A 396 2.52 24.07 -15.76
C VAL A 396 3.85 23.34 -15.52
N THR A 397 4.32 23.33 -14.28
CA THR A 397 5.50 22.56 -13.86
C THR A 397 5.12 21.57 -12.78
N VAL A 398 5.47 20.30 -13.00
CA VAL A 398 5.12 19.22 -12.08
C VAL A 398 6.40 18.49 -11.68
N LEU A 399 6.67 18.42 -10.38
CA LEU A 399 7.72 17.57 -9.84
C LEU A 399 7.11 16.22 -9.43
N MET A 400 7.46 15.16 -10.14
CA MET A 400 6.93 13.82 -9.92
C MET A 400 7.98 12.90 -9.29
N GLU A 401 7.62 12.27 -8.17
CA GLU A 401 8.43 11.20 -7.59
C GLU A 401 8.08 9.86 -8.24
N VAL A 402 8.90 9.42 -9.18
CA VAL A 402 8.70 8.14 -9.87
C VAL A 402 9.15 6.93 -9.04
N LYS A 403 9.89 7.13 -7.94
CA LYS A 403 10.32 6.05 -7.03
C LYS A 403 9.34 5.79 -5.88
N ALA A 404 8.10 6.23 -6.01
CA ALA A 404 7.08 5.95 -5.02
C ALA A 404 6.75 4.45 -5.02
N ARG A 405 7.02 3.79 -3.89
CA ARG A 405 6.90 2.34 -3.72
C ARG A 405 5.51 1.85 -4.14
N PHE A 406 5.49 0.84 -5.03
CA PHE A 406 4.30 0.17 -5.57
C PHE A 406 3.42 1.01 -6.51
N ASP A 407 3.76 2.29 -6.73
CA ASP A 407 3.03 3.20 -7.61
C ASP A 407 3.85 3.58 -8.86
N GLU A 408 5.03 2.97 -9.06
CA GLU A 408 6.02 3.40 -10.04
C GLU A 408 5.46 3.38 -11.47
N GLU A 409 4.83 2.27 -11.87
CA GLU A 409 4.26 2.10 -13.21
C GLU A 409 3.15 3.13 -13.51
N ASN A 410 2.28 3.36 -12.53
CA ASN A 410 1.19 4.31 -12.65
C ASN A 410 1.72 5.77 -12.69
N ASN A 411 2.71 6.11 -11.86
CA ASN A 411 3.36 7.41 -11.88
C ASN A 411 4.05 7.68 -13.23
N ILE A 412 4.71 6.68 -13.83
CA ILE A 412 5.32 6.80 -15.17
C ILE A 412 4.25 7.11 -16.23
N ASN A 413 3.11 6.39 -16.20
CA ASN A 413 2.02 6.63 -17.16
C ASN A 413 1.40 8.03 -16.99
N MET A 414 1.22 8.49 -15.77
CA MET A 414 0.68 9.83 -15.50
C MET A 414 1.66 10.94 -15.89
N ALA A 415 2.96 10.74 -15.69
CA ALA A 415 3.99 11.67 -16.12
C ALA A 415 3.96 11.88 -17.64
N ARG A 416 3.93 10.77 -18.40
CA ARG A 416 3.83 10.81 -19.86
C ARG A 416 2.60 11.58 -20.34
N ARG A 417 1.45 11.35 -19.72
CA ARG A 417 0.19 12.05 -20.03
C ARG A 417 0.29 13.56 -19.79
N LEU A 418 1.02 13.99 -18.77
CA LEU A 418 1.24 15.42 -18.50
C LEU A 418 2.20 16.05 -19.53
N GLU A 419 3.28 15.35 -19.89
CA GLU A 419 4.22 15.79 -20.92
C GLU A 419 3.52 15.97 -22.27
N GLU A 420 2.70 15.00 -22.68
CA GLU A 420 1.91 15.05 -23.92
C GLU A 420 0.94 16.25 -23.94
N ALA A 421 0.49 16.72 -22.76
CA ALA A 421 -0.37 17.90 -22.64
C ALA A 421 0.41 19.23 -22.63
N GLY A 422 1.74 19.20 -22.64
CA GLY A 422 2.61 20.39 -22.62
C GLY A 422 3.08 20.82 -21.23
N CYS A 423 2.88 20.00 -20.19
CA CYS A 423 3.43 20.27 -18.86
C CYS A 423 4.94 20.02 -18.85
N HIS A 424 5.68 20.86 -18.13
CA HIS A 424 7.09 20.58 -17.82
C HIS A 424 7.19 19.63 -16.62
N VAL A 425 7.43 18.35 -16.88
CA VAL A 425 7.57 17.31 -15.84
C VAL A 425 9.03 17.16 -15.43
N ILE A 426 9.29 17.20 -14.12
CA ILE A 426 10.60 17.01 -13.51
C ILE A 426 10.55 15.69 -12.71
N TYR A 427 11.49 14.78 -12.99
CA TYR A 427 11.54 13.45 -12.39
C TYR A 427 12.48 13.42 -11.19
N GLY A 428 11.93 13.68 -9.99
CA GLY A 428 12.70 13.68 -8.74
C GLY A 428 14.02 14.46 -8.79
N ILE A 429 14.91 14.21 -7.83
CA ILE A 429 16.30 14.67 -7.88
C ILE A 429 17.15 13.44 -7.58
N VAL A 430 18.26 13.28 -8.29
CA VAL A 430 19.21 12.19 -8.05
C VAL A 430 19.64 12.19 -6.57
N GLY A 431 19.53 11.03 -5.92
CA GLY A 431 19.91 10.85 -4.51
C GLY A 431 18.92 11.42 -3.47
N LEU A 432 17.84 12.10 -3.89
CA LEU A 432 16.86 12.69 -2.96
C LEU A 432 15.43 12.26 -3.29
N LYS A 433 14.64 11.99 -2.25
CA LYS A 433 13.20 11.73 -2.38
C LYS A 433 12.41 13.01 -2.15
N THR A 434 11.48 13.32 -3.05
CA THR A 434 10.59 14.48 -2.87
C THR A 434 9.32 14.04 -2.15
N HIS A 435 9.20 14.36 -0.86
CA HIS A 435 8.03 14.02 -0.04
C HIS A 435 7.12 15.22 0.29
N SER A 436 7.47 16.43 -0.12
CA SER A 436 6.65 17.62 0.11
C SER A 436 5.40 17.62 -0.79
N LYS A 437 4.26 18.10 -0.28
CA LYS A 437 3.01 18.22 -1.05
C LYS A 437 2.57 19.66 -1.12
N ILE A 438 2.81 20.25 -2.28
CA ILE A 438 2.83 21.68 -2.47
C ILE A 438 2.21 22.00 -3.82
N THR A 439 1.30 22.98 -3.83
CA THR A 439 0.78 23.59 -5.04
C THR A 439 0.94 25.09 -4.94
N LEU A 440 1.46 25.70 -5.98
CA LEU A 440 1.65 27.14 -6.09
C LEU A 440 0.99 27.60 -7.39
N VAL A 441 -0.03 28.44 -7.26
CA VAL A 441 -0.71 29.08 -8.38
C VAL A 441 -0.26 30.54 -8.47
N VAL A 442 0.18 30.95 -9.66
CA VAL A 442 0.60 32.32 -9.96
C VAL A 442 -0.49 32.98 -10.79
N ARG A 443 -1.13 34.03 -10.25
CA ARG A 443 -2.29 34.71 -10.85
C ARG A 443 -2.01 36.20 -11.01
N ARG A 444 -2.47 36.78 -12.12
CA ARG A 444 -2.44 38.23 -12.37
C ARG A 444 -3.68 38.86 -11.74
N GLU A 445 -3.46 39.79 -10.82
CA GLU A 445 -4.50 40.58 -10.17
C GLU A 445 -4.42 42.05 -10.61
N LYS A 446 -5.42 42.85 -10.20
CA LYS A 446 -5.45 44.29 -10.44
C LYS A 446 -4.20 45.02 -9.94
N ASP A 447 -3.62 44.58 -8.82
CA ASP A 447 -2.44 45.18 -8.19
C ASP A 447 -1.11 44.47 -8.53
N GLY A 448 -1.13 43.56 -9.51
CA GLY A 448 0.06 42.85 -9.99
C GLY A 448 -0.02 41.34 -9.81
N ILE A 449 1.13 40.68 -9.80
CA ILE A 449 1.20 39.21 -9.71
C ILE A 449 1.07 38.77 -8.26
N ARG A 450 0.11 37.89 -7.99
CA ARG A 450 -0.07 37.23 -6.69
C ARG A 450 0.21 35.74 -6.79
N ARG A 451 0.55 35.15 -5.64
CA ARG A 451 0.79 33.73 -5.49
C ARG A 451 -0.15 33.14 -4.45
N TYR A 452 -0.79 32.05 -4.80
CA TYR A 452 -1.64 31.26 -3.91
C TYR A 452 -0.90 29.96 -3.61
N LEU A 453 -0.45 29.81 -2.36
CA LEU A 453 0.29 28.66 -1.89
C LEU A 453 -0.64 27.71 -1.15
N HIS A 454 -0.57 26.43 -1.50
CA HIS A 454 -1.20 25.32 -0.80
C HIS A 454 -0.12 24.34 -0.33
N LEU A 455 -0.14 24.00 0.96
CA LEU A 455 0.76 23.04 1.61
C LEU A 455 -0.07 21.92 2.24
N ALA A 456 0.40 20.68 2.15
CA ALA A 456 -0.27 19.52 2.73
C ALA A 456 0.70 18.56 3.41
N THR A 457 0.24 17.90 4.48
CA THR A 457 0.91 16.71 5.04
C THR A 457 0.68 15.48 4.15
N GLY A 458 -0.51 15.39 3.56
CA GLY A 458 -1.01 14.28 2.75
C GLY A 458 -0.78 14.45 1.25
N ASN A 459 -0.96 13.34 0.52
CA ASN A 459 -0.92 13.33 -0.94
C ASN A 459 -2.14 14.03 -1.56
N TYR A 460 -1.96 14.55 -2.77
CA TYR A 460 -3.05 15.08 -3.60
C TYR A 460 -3.89 13.94 -4.22
N ASN A 461 -4.59 13.20 -3.36
CA ASN A 461 -5.40 12.05 -3.75
C ASN A 461 -6.69 12.00 -2.93
N GLY A 462 -7.81 12.31 -3.59
CA GLY A 462 -9.14 12.36 -2.96
C GLY A 462 -9.64 11.02 -2.41
N LYS A 463 -9.10 9.87 -2.85
CA LYS A 463 -9.43 8.57 -2.25
C LYS A 463 -8.77 8.42 -0.88
N THR A 464 -7.47 8.68 -0.80
CA THR A 464 -6.72 8.56 0.45
C THR A 464 -7.13 9.64 1.44
N ALA A 465 -7.52 10.83 0.98
CA ALA A 465 -8.00 11.91 1.85
C ALA A 465 -9.28 11.56 2.63
N ARG A 466 -9.99 10.48 2.29
CA ARG A 466 -11.15 9.98 3.06
C ARG A 466 -10.76 9.03 4.19
N ILE A 467 -9.54 8.51 4.17
CA ILE A 467 -9.06 7.45 5.07
C ILE A 467 -7.94 7.99 5.96
N TYR A 468 -7.03 8.80 5.42
CA TYR A 468 -5.91 9.37 6.15
C TYR A 468 -6.28 10.69 6.82
N THR A 469 -5.71 10.90 8.00
CA THR A 469 -5.81 12.18 8.70
C THR A 469 -4.69 13.10 8.24
N ASP A 470 -5.06 14.19 7.57
CA ASP A 470 -4.11 15.12 6.98
C ASP A 470 -4.49 16.56 7.23
N CYS A 471 -3.49 17.41 7.46
CA CYS A 471 -3.64 18.85 7.59
C CYS A 471 -3.14 19.54 6.33
N GLN A 472 -3.92 20.51 5.87
CA GLN A 472 -3.58 21.33 4.71
C GLN A 472 -3.75 22.80 5.02
N PHE A 473 -3.00 23.63 4.32
CA PHE A 473 -2.88 25.05 4.59
C PHE A 473 -2.81 25.85 3.29
N SER A 474 -3.67 26.83 3.13
CA SER A 474 -3.71 27.74 2.00
C SER A 474 -3.50 29.20 2.42
N ARG A 475 -2.70 29.94 1.65
CA ARG A 475 -2.43 31.36 1.88
C ARG A 475 -2.06 32.10 0.60
N ALA A 476 -2.52 33.35 0.49
CA ALA A 476 -2.02 34.29 -0.50
C ALA A 476 -0.71 34.95 -0.05
N ILE A 477 0.27 35.01 -0.96
CA ILE A 477 1.61 35.52 -0.71
C ILE A 477 1.95 36.58 -1.75
N LEU A 478 2.35 37.76 -1.26
CA LEU A 478 2.88 38.85 -2.09
C LEU A 478 4.40 38.77 -2.28
N SER A 479 5.11 38.19 -1.30
CA SER A 479 6.58 38.13 -1.33
C SER A 479 7.13 37.13 -2.35
N TRP A 480 8.31 37.45 -2.89
CA TRP A 480 9.05 36.61 -3.84
C TRP A 480 9.75 35.39 -3.18
N VAL A 481 9.56 35.21 -1.85
CA VAL A 481 10.27 34.19 -1.07
C VAL A 481 9.95 32.78 -1.56
N TRP A 482 8.77 32.54 -2.10
CA TRP A 482 8.33 31.21 -2.54
C TRP A 482 8.35 31.02 -4.07
N THR A 483 8.85 32.01 -4.83
CA THR A 483 8.81 31.99 -6.29
C THR A 483 9.98 31.31 -6.99
N ARG A 484 10.99 30.84 -6.24
CA ARG A 484 12.10 30.13 -6.88
C ARG A 484 11.54 29.00 -7.76
N PRO A 485 12.02 28.91 -9.01
CA PRO A 485 11.50 27.92 -9.95
C PRO A 485 11.72 26.52 -9.40
N LEU A 486 10.81 25.58 -9.68
CA LEU A 486 10.99 24.17 -9.30
C LEU A 486 12.31 23.62 -9.87
N SER A 487 12.80 24.15 -11.00
CA SER A 487 14.12 23.85 -11.55
C SER A 487 15.30 24.23 -10.64
N SER A 488 15.12 25.11 -9.64
CA SER A 488 16.15 25.34 -8.61
C SER A 488 16.28 24.19 -7.61
N MET A 489 15.42 23.15 -7.71
CA MET A 489 15.63 21.88 -7.04
C MET A 489 16.68 21.02 -7.75
N SER A 490 16.88 21.22 -9.06
CA SER A 490 17.93 20.56 -9.85
C SER A 490 19.33 21.10 -9.57
N PHE A 491 19.44 22.27 -8.92
CA PHE A 491 20.70 22.90 -8.53
C PHE A 491 20.66 23.34 -7.06
N PRO A 492 21.31 22.60 -6.14
CA PRO A 492 21.29 22.93 -4.72
C PRO A 492 22.10 24.21 -4.46
N VAL A 493 21.42 25.35 -4.35
CA VAL A 493 22.03 26.62 -3.91
C VAL A 493 21.58 26.94 -2.48
N THR A 494 22.53 27.28 -1.62
CA THR A 494 22.36 27.66 -0.21
C THR A 494 21.45 28.89 -0.08
N PRO A 495 20.38 28.86 0.74
CA PRO A 495 19.51 30.00 0.93
C PRO A 495 20.18 31.07 1.81
N THR A 496 20.23 32.32 1.34
CA THR A 496 20.55 33.52 2.14
C THR A 496 19.28 34.29 2.53
N ARG A 497 19.32 35.10 3.60
CA ARG A 497 18.19 35.91 4.13
C ARG A 497 17.49 36.81 3.08
N ARG A 498 18.16 37.15 1.98
CA ARG A 498 17.62 37.97 0.87
C ARG A 498 17.07 37.16 -0.32
N SER A 499 17.19 35.82 -0.33
CA SER A 499 17.09 34.99 -1.54
C SER A 499 15.84 34.11 -1.70
N GLY A 500 14.91 34.16 -0.74
CA GLY A 500 13.73 33.27 -0.73
C GLY A 500 14.02 31.84 -0.28
N ILE A 501 12.96 31.05 -0.04
CA ILE A 501 13.03 29.65 0.33
C ILE A 501 13.26 28.82 -0.93
N ASN A 502 14.40 28.14 -1.00
CA ASN A 502 14.64 27.10 -2.00
C ASN A 502 13.90 25.82 -1.56
N TRP A 503 13.02 25.29 -2.40
CA TRP A 503 12.25 24.08 -2.11
C TRP A 503 13.14 22.88 -1.73
N ALA A 504 14.34 22.77 -2.34
CA ALA A 504 15.31 21.71 -2.01
C ALA A 504 15.98 21.89 -0.64
N SER A 505 15.95 23.09 -0.07
CA SER A 505 16.55 23.39 1.24
C SER A 505 15.58 23.24 2.42
N LEU A 506 14.29 22.96 2.15
CA LEU A 506 13.29 22.77 3.21
C LEU A 506 13.72 21.77 4.29
N PRO A 507 14.29 20.59 3.98
CA PRO A 507 14.72 19.65 5.01
C PRO A 507 15.75 20.25 5.96
N LEU A 508 16.79 20.92 5.45
CA LEU A 508 17.80 21.60 6.27
C LEU A 508 17.20 22.76 7.09
N ILE A 509 16.27 23.53 6.51
CA ILE A 509 15.57 24.62 7.20
C ILE A 509 14.69 24.05 8.33
N CYS A 510 14.00 22.94 8.09
CA CYS A 510 13.15 22.27 9.07
C CYS A 510 13.97 21.68 10.22
N VAL A 511 15.06 20.96 9.94
CA VAL A 511 15.93 20.39 10.98
C VAL A 511 16.60 21.50 11.80
N ASN A 512 17.18 22.50 11.14
CA ASN A 512 17.78 23.63 11.86
C ASN A 512 16.75 24.45 12.63
N GLY A 513 15.54 24.61 12.09
CA GLY A 513 14.42 25.27 12.76
C GLY A 513 13.93 24.49 13.98
N PHE A 514 13.83 23.17 13.87
CA PHE A 514 13.48 22.29 14.97
C PHE A 514 14.54 22.32 16.07
N MET A 515 15.82 22.12 15.71
CA MET A 515 16.95 22.17 16.63
C MET A 515 17.04 23.52 17.34
N LYS A 516 16.86 24.65 16.63
CA LYS A 516 16.82 25.98 17.26
C LYS A 516 15.64 26.16 18.22
N ARG A 517 14.47 25.60 17.89
CA ARG A 517 13.29 25.67 18.76
C ARG A 517 13.40 24.75 19.97
N SER A 518 14.04 23.58 19.84
CA SER A 518 14.29 22.67 20.96
C SER A 518 15.37 23.20 21.89
N THR A 519 16.49 23.74 21.37
CA THR A 519 17.54 24.38 22.18
C THR A 519 17.09 25.71 22.78
N GLY A 520 16.27 26.48 22.06
CA GLY A 520 15.59 27.67 22.61
C GLY A 520 14.63 27.34 23.76
N LYS A 521 14.05 26.12 23.74
CA LYS A 521 13.20 25.61 24.83
C LYS A 521 14.02 25.07 26.01
N SER A 522 15.14 24.39 25.76
CA SER A 522 16.05 23.94 26.83
C SER A 522 16.69 25.12 27.58
N SER A 523 17.12 26.16 26.86
CA SER A 523 17.58 27.42 27.47
C SER A 523 16.46 28.19 28.19
N GLY A 524 15.19 27.94 27.84
CA GLY A 524 14.03 28.41 28.59
C GLY A 524 13.84 27.68 29.92
N LEU A 525 14.11 26.37 29.97
CA LEU A 525 14.12 25.56 31.20
C LEU A 525 15.21 26.01 32.17
N GLU A 526 16.41 26.37 31.67
CA GLU A 526 17.48 27.00 32.46
C GLU A 526 17.08 28.37 33.03
N LYS A 527 16.04 29.01 32.49
CA LYS A 527 15.50 30.30 32.93
C LYS A 527 14.13 30.18 33.61
N GLU A 528 13.78 29.00 34.14
CA GLU A 528 12.50 28.69 34.80
C GLU A 528 11.24 28.99 33.96
N ARG A 529 11.35 29.04 32.63
CA ARG A 529 10.19 29.19 31.73
C ARG A 529 9.65 27.82 31.33
N ARG A 530 8.31 27.68 31.34
CA ARG A 530 7.65 26.47 30.85
C ARG A 530 7.99 26.23 29.37
N ALA A 531 8.60 25.10 29.08
CA ALA A 531 8.89 24.64 27.73
C ALA A 531 8.16 23.32 27.47
N LEU A 532 7.30 23.31 26.45
CA LEU A 532 6.50 22.14 26.05
C LEU A 532 6.76 21.82 24.58
N LEU A 533 7.04 20.56 24.25
CA LEU A 533 7.17 20.07 22.88
C LEU A 533 6.06 19.04 22.64
N TRP A 534 5.23 19.25 21.61
CA TRP A 534 4.16 18.32 21.22
C TRP A 534 4.37 17.86 19.77
N PRO A 535 5.19 16.83 19.53
CA PRO A 535 5.23 16.17 18.23
C PRO A 535 3.97 15.30 18.08
N LYS A 536 3.34 15.35 16.90
CA LYS A 536 2.24 14.46 16.51
C LYS A 536 2.61 13.74 15.24
#